data_AF-A0A817C9Y4-F1
#
_entry.id   AF-A0A817C9Y4-F1
#
_cell.length_a   1.000
_cell.length_b   1.000
_cell.length_c   1.000
_cell.angle_alpha   90.00
_cell.angle_beta   90.00
_cell.angle_gamma   90.00
#
_symmetry.space_group_name_H-M   'P 1'
#
loop_
_entity.id
_entity.type
_entity.pdbx_description
1 polymer ?
#
loop_
_entity_poly.entity_id
_entity_poly.type
_entity_poly.pdbx_seq_one_letter_code
_entity_poly.pdbx_strand_id
1 'polypeptide(L)'
;MSIIIRKNLLKLVWNIQLESIRHHRVIPMPDPMPYTTAIWRKRFPYRNKTQFEVTHDEVYTKDMQLKTLEERRHEFDPQPIRVDKVNIGFLSPIDPVSKSETRKRFEHYASQRNRADLKKLHYDGALRLPIDEVHNDWLSSRYFSENLRMTADHYGLFNDLFKHGYFIPRIPLHINYPYSNDQVTPVYSGNRLYAKDASEKPQVEWKSTNKENEYYTLIFTNLDGHLKENDAEVLHWFVGNIPDNQIDKGETLCTYLPPFPPNGSGWHRCVFLLYKHKNGPINFSGLYGSLPGNRYIYIEKSITVLFLED
;
A
#
# COMPACT_ATOMS: atom_id res chain seq x y z
N MET A 1 60.32 56.11 52.74
CA MET A 1 59.00 56.75 52.52
C MET A 1 58.09 55.75 51.83
N SER A 2 57.00 55.41 52.51
CA SER A 2 55.68 54.91 52.07
C SER A 2 55.56 54.00 50.82
N ILE A 3 55.13 52.77 51.09
CA ILE A 3 54.60 51.80 50.13
C ILE A 3 53.13 52.11 49.83
N ILE A 4 52.71 52.07 48.57
CA ILE A 4 51.30 51.91 48.17
C ILE A 4 51.21 50.67 47.28
N ILE A 5 50.59 49.61 47.81
CA ILE A 5 50.30 48.34 47.14
C ILE A 5 49.10 48.55 46.21
N ARG A 6 49.27 48.36 44.90
CA ARG A 6 48.14 48.34 43.94
C ARG A 6 47.34 47.05 44.09
N LYS A 7 46.05 47.18 44.41
CA LYS A 7 45.03 46.12 44.35
C LYS A 7 44.98 45.51 42.95
N ASN A 8 45.51 44.29 42.80
CA ASN A 8 45.59 43.54 41.55
C ASN A 8 44.59 42.37 41.48
N LEU A 9 43.42 42.46 42.15
CA LEU A 9 42.52 41.31 42.32
C LEU A 9 41.11 41.45 41.69
N LEU A 10 40.72 42.62 41.17
CA LEU A 10 39.37 42.79 40.60
C LEU A 10 39.27 42.55 39.08
N LYS A 11 40.38 42.50 38.35
CA LYS A 11 40.36 42.17 36.90
C LYS A 11 40.41 40.67 36.60
N LEU A 12 40.87 39.85 37.54
CA LEU A 12 40.98 38.39 37.33
C LEU A 12 39.65 37.67 37.52
N VAL A 13 38.83 38.08 38.49
CA VAL A 13 37.55 37.40 38.77
C VAL A 13 36.52 37.66 37.66
N TRP A 14 36.49 38.86 37.07
CA TRP A 14 35.55 39.15 35.98
C TRP A 14 35.90 38.47 34.66
N ASN A 15 37.19 38.21 34.39
CA ASN A 15 37.60 37.44 33.22
C ASN A 15 37.38 35.94 33.37
N ILE A 16 37.54 35.37 34.57
CA ILE A 16 37.33 33.92 34.79
C ILE A 16 35.85 33.55 34.68
N GLN A 17 34.94 34.44 35.13
CA GLN A 17 33.50 34.14 35.12
C GLN A 17 32.86 34.32 33.73
N LEU A 18 33.45 35.16 32.85
CA LEU A 18 33.03 35.27 31.45
C LEU A 18 33.59 34.15 30.57
N GLU A 19 34.75 33.56 30.91
CA GLU A 19 35.25 32.38 30.19
C GLU A 19 34.51 31.09 30.53
N SER A 20 33.96 30.98 31.74
CA SER A 20 33.14 29.83 32.16
C SER A 20 31.72 29.83 31.57
N ILE A 21 31.26 30.95 31.01
CA ILE A 21 30.03 31.03 30.19
C ILE A 21 30.43 31.30 28.72
N ARG A 22 31.57 30.75 28.28
CA ARG A 22 31.65 30.31 26.89
C ARG A 22 30.54 29.28 26.74
N HIS A 23 29.40 29.74 26.24
CA HIS A 23 28.49 28.87 25.51
C HIS A 23 29.42 27.98 24.70
N HIS A 24 29.38 26.66 24.94
CA HIS A 24 29.95 25.73 24.00
C HIS A 24 29.18 25.96 22.69
N ARG A 25 29.59 26.97 21.92
CA ARG A 25 29.24 27.10 20.52
C ARG A 25 29.92 25.90 19.93
N VAL A 26 29.15 24.82 19.83
CA VAL A 26 29.46 23.73 18.92
C VAL A 26 29.78 24.43 17.62
N ILE A 27 31.05 24.39 17.23
CA ILE A 27 31.48 24.92 15.94
C ILE A 27 30.75 24.01 14.95
N PRO A 28 29.78 24.50 14.15
CA PRO A 28 29.20 23.67 13.12
C PRO A 28 30.37 23.20 12.23
N MET A 29 30.48 21.89 12.00
CA MET A 29 31.48 21.33 11.07
C MET A 29 31.42 22.08 9.73
N PRO A 30 32.53 22.18 8.97
CA PRO A 30 32.55 22.91 7.71
C PRO A 30 31.44 22.41 6.76
N ASP A 31 30.52 23.31 6.47
CA ASP A 31 29.21 23.05 5.87
C ASP A 31 29.26 22.43 4.46
N PRO A 32 28.42 21.41 4.21
CA PRO A 32 27.82 21.16 2.90
C PRO A 32 26.39 21.72 2.81
N MET A 33 26.04 22.76 3.59
CA MET A 33 24.67 23.26 3.68
C MET A 33 24.23 23.95 2.37
N PRO A 34 23.19 23.45 1.66
CA PRO A 34 22.76 24.05 0.39
C PRO A 34 22.22 25.47 0.55
N TYR A 35 21.78 25.85 1.75
CA TYR A 35 21.13 27.14 2.00
C TYR A 35 22.10 28.31 2.28
N THR A 36 23.36 28.06 2.65
CA THR A 36 24.33 29.13 2.99
C THR A 36 25.06 29.66 1.76
N THR A 37 24.97 28.98 0.62
CA THR A 37 25.50 29.50 -0.63
C THR A 37 24.58 30.61 -1.15
N ALA A 38 24.78 31.83 -0.65
CA ALA A 38 24.19 33.06 -1.19
C ALA A 38 24.36 33.18 -2.72
N ILE A 39 25.35 32.47 -3.27
CA ILE A 39 25.62 32.26 -4.69
C ILE A 39 24.43 31.60 -5.40
N TRP A 40 23.84 30.53 -4.87
CA TRP A 40 22.75 29.80 -5.52
C TRP A 40 21.44 30.58 -5.50
N ARG A 41 21.10 31.21 -4.36
CA ARG A 41 19.91 32.09 -4.25
C ARG A 41 20.00 33.33 -5.15
N LYS A 42 21.21 33.88 -5.36
CA LYS A 42 21.44 34.99 -6.30
C LYS A 42 21.44 34.55 -7.76
N ARG A 43 21.96 33.36 -8.07
CA ARG A 43 22.12 32.87 -9.45
C ARG A 43 20.84 32.28 -10.02
N PHE A 44 19.99 31.69 -9.17
CA PHE A 44 18.71 31.09 -9.55
C PHE A 44 17.61 31.53 -8.59
N PRO A 45 17.11 32.77 -8.70
CA PRO A 45 15.99 33.21 -7.90
C PRO A 45 14.75 32.38 -8.24
N TYR A 46 14.03 31.93 -7.22
CA TYR A 46 12.72 31.33 -7.40
C TYR A 46 11.78 32.37 -7.98
N ARG A 47 11.30 32.15 -9.21
CA ARG A 47 10.38 33.10 -9.87
C ARG A 47 8.97 32.99 -9.31
N ASN A 48 8.55 31.78 -8.95
CA ASN A 48 7.20 31.47 -8.46
C ASN A 48 7.27 30.69 -7.15
N LYS A 49 6.26 30.89 -6.30
CA LYS A 49 6.11 30.16 -5.02
C LYS A 49 6.07 28.63 -5.20
N THR A 50 5.44 28.16 -6.26
CA THR A 50 5.37 26.72 -6.61
C THR A 50 6.74 26.12 -6.92
N GLN A 51 7.62 26.87 -7.58
CA GLN A 51 8.99 26.42 -7.85
C GLN A 51 9.81 26.30 -6.56
N PHE A 52 9.58 27.21 -5.61
CA PHE A 52 10.18 27.13 -4.28
C PHE A 52 9.71 25.86 -3.57
N GLU A 53 8.40 25.63 -3.47
CA GLU A 53 7.83 24.48 -2.74
C GLU A 53 8.35 23.12 -3.27
N VAL A 54 8.36 22.91 -4.59
CA VAL A 54 8.83 21.64 -5.20
C VAL A 54 10.32 21.40 -4.94
N THR A 55 11.15 22.43 -5.12
CA THR A 55 12.61 22.28 -4.96
C THR A 55 13.04 22.28 -3.49
N HIS A 56 12.20 22.82 -2.59
CA HIS A 56 12.50 22.87 -1.17
C HIS A 56 12.48 21.47 -0.55
N ASP A 57 11.49 20.66 -0.88
CA ASP A 57 11.41 19.31 -0.30
C ASP A 57 12.54 18.39 -0.79
N GLU A 58 12.95 18.50 -2.06
CA GLU A 58 14.03 17.67 -2.64
C GLU A 58 15.43 18.04 -2.10
N VAL A 59 15.67 19.32 -1.85
CA VAL A 59 17.00 19.83 -1.50
C VAL A 59 17.21 19.97 0.01
N TYR A 60 16.14 20.17 0.78
CA TYR A 60 16.22 20.58 2.19
C TYR A 60 15.74 19.51 3.20
N THR A 61 15.40 18.30 2.75
CA THR A 61 15.01 17.19 3.64
C THR A 61 16.19 16.52 4.35
N LYS A 62 17.43 16.71 3.89
CA LYS A 62 18.64 16.06 4.46
C LYS A 62 19.53 17.03 5.23
N ASP A 63 19.01 17.62 6.30
CA ASP A 63 19.88 18.26 7.28
C ASP A 63 20.60 17.18 8.11
N MET A 64 21.88 16.96 7.81
CA MET A 64 22.71 15.91 8.42
C MET A 64 22.94 16.07 9.93
N GLN A 65 22.57 17.23 10.51
CA GLN A 65 22.88 17.62 11.88
C GLN A 65 21.65 17.60 12.81
N LEU A 66 20.44 17.68 12.28
CA LEU A 66 19.20 17.72 13.07
C LEU A 66 18.40 16.46 12.82
N LYS A 67 17.93 15.83 13.91
CA LYS A 67 17.06 14.67 13.78
C LYS A 67 15.80 15.07 13.01
N THR A 68 15.52 14.34 11.93
CA THR A 68 14.32 14.56 11.11
C THR A 68 13.06 14.24 11.92
N LEU A 69 11.89 14.73 11.47
CA LEU A 69 10.62 14.35 12.10
C LEU A 69 10.42 12.83 12.08
N GLU A 70 10.88 12.17 11.01
CA GLU A 70 10.82 10.71 10.86
C GLU A 70 11.69 10.00 11.90
N GLU A 71 12.93 10.46 12.09
CA GLU A 71 13.83 9.92 13.12
C GLU A 71 13.28 10.14 14.53
N ARG A 72 12.70 11.31 14.82
CA ARG A 72 12.05 11.57 16.12
C ARG A 72 10.83 10.69 16.35
N ARG A 73 10.03 10.45 15.30
CA ARG A 73 8.90 9.52 15.37
C ARG A 73 9.39 8.10 15.64
N HIS A 74 10.49 7.68 15.01
CA HIS A 74 11.10 6.37 15.24
C HIS A 74 11.74 6.23 16.63
N GLU A 75 12.27 7.31 17.21
CA GLU A 75 12.75 7.30 18.61
C GLU A 75 11.61 7.17 19.61
N PHE A 76 10.47 7.79 19.31
CA PHE A 76 9.29 7.73 20.17
C PHE A 76 8.60 6.36 20.10
N ASP A 77 8.55 5.76 18.92
CA ASP A 77 7.98 4.44 18.69
C ASP A 77 8.91 3.63 17.77
N PRO A 78 9.90 2.91 18.35
CA PRO A 78 10.86 2.14 17.58
C PRO A 78 10.14 1.02 16.85
N GLN A 79 9.99 1.20 15.54
CA GLN A 79 9.44 0.18 14.67
C GLN A 79 10.31 -1.09 14.77
N PRO A 80 9.70 -2.29 14.74
CA PRO A 80 10.48 -3.52 14.67
C PRO A 80 11.45 -3.43 13.49
N ILE A 81 12.65 -4.01 13.66
CA ILE A 81 13.72 -4.03 12.65
C ILE A 81 13.08 -4.30 11.30
N ARG A 82 13.34 -3.41 10.33
CA ARG A 82 12.77 -3.47 8.98
C ARG A 82 13.28 -4.75 8.30
N VAL A 83 12.59 -5.86 8.53
CA VAL A 83 12.86 -7.12 7.84
C VAL A 83 12.48 -6.87 6.38
N ASP A 84 13.39 -7.20 5.46
CA ASP A 84 13.12 -7.07 4.04
C ASP A 84 11.86 -7.88 3.70
N LYS A 85 10.85 -7.21 3.15
CA LYS A 85 9.60 -7.86 2.76
C LYS A 85 9.92 -8.89 1.66
N VAL A 86 9.39 -10.10 1.79
CA VAL A 86 9.61 -11.20 0.85
C VAL A 86 8.45 -11.28 -0.13
N ASN A 87 8.73 -11.38 -1.43
CA ASN A 87 7.69 -11.57 -2.42
C ASN A 87 7.22 -13.04 -2.43
N ILE A 88 6.00 -13.28 -1.95
CA ILE A 88 5.35 -14.59 -1.92
C ILE A 88 4.43 -14.84 -3.12
N GLY A 89 4.27 -13.83 -3.99
CA GLY A 89 3.41 -13.92 -5.18
C GLY A 89 4.02 -14.72 -6.31
N PHE A 90 3.23 -14.89 -7.38
CA PHE A 90 3.74 -15.43 -8.64
C PHE A 90 4.83 -14.52 -9.21
N LEU A 91 6.01 -15.09 -9.42
CA LEU A 91 7.08 -14.44 -10.14
C LEU A 91 6.64 -14.24 -11.59
N SER A 92 6.59 -12.98 -12.03
CA SER A 92 6.47 -12.66 -13.44
C SER A 92 7.86 -12.50 -14.01
N PRO A 93 8.13 -12.99 -15.23
CA PRO A 93 9.18 -12.40 -16.03
C PRO A 93 8.92 -10.89 -16.08
N ILE A 94 9.93 -10.09 -15.73
CA ILE A 94 9.92 -8.68 -16.09
C ILE A 94 10.16 -8.70 -17.59
N ASP A 95 9.12 -8.98 -18.38
CA ASP A 95 9.25 -8.83 -19.82
C ASP A 95 9.48 -7.33 -20.05
N PRO A 96 10.67 -6.91 -20.50
CA PRO A 96 10.90 -5.51 -20.79
C PRO A 96 9.88 -5.13 -21.86
N VAL A 97 9.17 -4.02 -21.64
CA VAL A 97 8.20 -3.48 -22.63
C VAL A 97 8.87 -3.58 -23.99
N SER A 98 8.29 -4.41 -24.86
CA SER A 98 8.97 -4.75 -26.10
C SER A 98 9.18 -3.46 -26.88
N LYS A 99 10.35 -3.29 -27.52
CA LYS A 99 10.60 -2.11 -28.39
C LYS A 99 9.45 -1.92 -29.40
N SER A 100 8.82 -3.02 -29.81
CA SER A 100 7.62 -3.05 -30.66
C SER A 100 6.40 -2.39 -29.99
N GLU A 101 6.10 -2.68 -28.73
CA GLU A 101 4.98 -2.10 -27.98
C GLU A 101 5.17 -0.60 -27.76
N THR A 102 6.39 -0.20 -27.39
CA THR A 102 6.75 1.20 -27.23
C THR A 102 6.53 1.96 -28.53
N ARG A 103 6.97 1.39 -29.66
CA ARG A 103 6.77 1.96 -30.99
C ARG A 103 5.29 2.09 -31.35
N LYS A 104 4.47 1.04 -31.14
CA LYS A 104 3.02 1.09 -31.36
C LYS A 104 2.35 2.19 -30.55
N ARG A 105 2.76 2.37 -29.28
CA ARG A 105 2.25 3.42 -28.41
C ARG A 105 2.61 4.82 -28.92
N PHE A 106 3.84 5.02 -29.40
CA PHE A 106 4.25 6.28 -30.03
C PHE A 106 3.49 6.57 -31.34
N GLU A 107 3.33 5.58 -32.21
CA GLU A 107 2.54 5.70 -33.44
C GLU A 107 1.07 6.04 -33.14
N HIS A 108 0.48 5.38 -32.13
CA HIS A 108 -0.85 5.69 -31.65
C HIS A 108 -0.95 7.15 -31.17
N TYR A 109 -0.04 7.59 -30.29
CA TYR A 109 -0.03 8.99 -29.82
C TYR A 109 0.15 10.00 -30.95
N ALA A 110 1.03 9.72 -31.92
CA ALA A 110 1.23 10.58 -33.08
C ALA A 110 -0.05 10.69 -33.92
N SER A 111 -0.77 9.57 -34.12
CA SER A 111 -2.03 9.55 -34.86
C SER A 111 -3.13 10.37 -34.16
N GLN A 112 -3.28 10.24 -32.84
CA GLN A 112 -4.26 11.00 -32.05
C GLN A 112 -3.90 12.50 -32.02
N ARG A 113 -2.61 12.83 -31.96
CA ARG A 113 -2.15 14.23 -32.00
C ARG A 113 -2.35 14.87 -33.38
N ASN A 114 -2.48 14.11 -34.46
CA ASN A 114 -2.71 14.67 -35.80
C ASN A 114 -4.19 14.92 -36.11
N ARG A 115 -5.11 14.33 -35.33
CA ARG A 115 -6.56 14.51 -35.45
C ARG A 115 -7.00 15.94 -35.15
N ALA A 116 -7.63 16.60 -36.11
CA ALA A 116 -8.03 18.01 -36.01
C ALA A 116 -9.28 18.22 -35.14
N ASP A 117 -10.20 17.26 -35.16
CA ASP A 117 -11.38 17.14 -34.33
C ASP A 117 -11.03 17.09 -32.83
N LEU A 118 -10.11 16.21 -32.43
CA LEU A 118 -9.65 16.11 -31.03
C LEU A 118 -8.95 17.39 -30.56
N LYS A 119 -8.18 18.05 -31.44
CA LYS A 119 -7.57 19.35 -31.10
C LYS A 119 -8.61 20.41 -30.83
N LYS A 120 -9.64 20.53 -31.67
CA LYS A 120 -10.73 21.49 -31.47
C LYS A 120 -11.42 21.23 -30.14
N LEU A 121 -11.83 19.99 -29.88
CA LEU A 121 -12.44 19.59 -28.61
C LEU A 121 -11.55 19.86 -27.39
N HIS A 122 -10.23 19.68 -27.53
CA HIS A 122 -9.26 20.00 -26.47
C HIS A 122 -9.18 21.51 -26.20
N TYR A 123 -9.08 22.34 -27.24
CA TYR A 123 -9.05 23.81 -27.10
C TYR A 123 -10.38 24.35 -26.53
N ASP A 124 -11.50 23.75 -26.91
CA ASP A 124 -12.82 24.10 -26.40
C ASP A 124 -13.07 23.58 -24.97
N GLY A 125 -12.17 22.76 -24.42
CA GLY A 125 -12.32 22.13 -23.10
C GLY A 125 -13.41 21.07 -23.02
N ALA A 126 -13.97 20.66 -24.15
CA ALA A 126 -15.08 19.70 -24.26
C ALA A 126 -14.64 18.25 -24.46
N LEU A 127 -13.33 18.00 -24.56
CA LEU A 127 -12.78 16.64 -24.74
C LEU A 127 -13.09 15.75 -23.53
N ARG A 128 -13.91 14.72 -23.75
CA ARG A 128 -14.23 13.69 -22.76
C ARG A 128 -13.54 12.40 -23.11
N LEU A 129 -12.97 11.74 -22.10
CA LEU A 129 -12.37 10.42 -22.25
C LEU A 129 -13.41 9.36 -21.90
N PRO A 130 -13.53 8.28 -22.70
CA PRO A 130 -14.37 7.15 -22.36
C PRO A 130 -13.76 6.42 -21.15
N ILE A 131 -14.41 6.55 -19.99
CA ILE A 131 -13.90 6.01 -18.72
C ILE A 131 -13.84 4.49 -18.75
N ASP A 132 -14.80 3.83 -19.41
CA ASP A 132 -14.87 2.37 -19.49
C ASP A 132 -13.70 1.78 -20.29
N GLU A 133 -13.32 2.42 -21.40
CA GLU A 133 -12.15 2.01 -22.19
C GLU A 133 -10.85 2.21 -21.41
N VAL A 134 -10.73 3.34 -20.71
CA VAL A 134 -9.57 3.62 -19.84
C VAL A 134 -9.49 2.60 -18.71
N HIS A 135 -10.63 2.21 -18.14
CA HIS A 135 -10.67 1.21 -17.07
C HIS A 135 -10.25 -0.17 -17.60
N ASN A 136 -10.74 -0.59 -18.76
CA ASN A 136 -10.37 -1.87 -19.37
C ASN A 136 -8.88 -1.94 -19.76
N ASP A 137 -8.33 -0.84 -20.31
CA ASP A 137 -6.90 -0.72 -20.59
C ASP A 137 -6.09 -0.81 -19.30
N TRP A 138 -6.52 -0.08 -18.26
CA TRP A 138 -5.88 -0.11 -16.95
C TRP A 138 -5.86 -1.52 -16.34
N LEU A 139 -6.99 -2.25 -16.36
CA LEU A 139 -7.10 -3.63 -15.87
C LEU A 139 -6.13 -4.59 -16.58
N SER A 140 -5.87 -4.38 -17.87
CA SER A 140 -4.89 -5.17 -18.63
C SER A 140 -3.44 -4.75 -18.40
N SER A 141 -3.24 -3.56 -17.85
CA SER A 141 -1.94 -2.94 -17.69
C SER A 141 -1.26 -3.34 -16.38
N ARG A 142 0.08 -3.25 -16.35
CA ARG A 142 0.88 -3.43 -15.14
C ARG A 142 0.49 -2.46 -14.01
N TYR A 143 -0.02 -1.28 -14.36
CA TYR A 143 -0.46 -0.28 -13.39
C TYR A 143 -1.58 -0.78 -12.48
N PHE A 144 -2.46 -1.66 -12.96
CA PHE A 144 -3.48 -2.29 -12.12
C PHE A 144 -2.85 -3.00 -10.92
N SER A 145 -1.91 -3.90 -11.22
CA SER A 145 -1.21 -4.70 -10.20
C SER A 145 -0.41 -3.83 -9.22
N GLU A 146 0.25 -2.79 -9.70
CA GLU A 146 1.04 -1.89 -8.85
C GLU A 146 0.17 -1.02 -7.95
N ASN A 147 -0.89 -0.44 -8.50
CA ASN A 147 -1.84 0.37 -7.74
C ASN A 147 -2.53 -0.46 -6.65
N LEU A 148 -2.90 -1.69 -6.97
CA LEU A 148 -3.53 -2.59 -6.00
C LEU A 148 -2.56 -2.98 -4.88
N ARG A 149 -1.29 -3.24 -5.21
CA ARG A 149 -0.24 -3.46 -4.20
C ARG A 149 -0.09 -2.23 -3.29
N MET A 150 0.04 -1.04 -3.88
CA MET A 150 0.17 0.20 -3.10
C MET A 150 -1.04 0.44 -2.18
N THR A 151 -2.24 0.12 -2.67
CA THR A 151 -3.47 0.22 -1.90
C THR A 151 -3.47 -0.77 -0.73
N ALA A 152 -3.07 -2.02 -0.98
CA ALA A 152 -2.96 -3.04 0.07
C ALA A 152 -1.90 -2.70 1.13
N ASP A 153 -0.76 -2.13 0.72
CA ASP A 153 0.26 -1.60 1.64
C ASP A 153 -0.29 -0.42 2.46
N HIS A 154 -1.03 0.50 1.84
CA HIS A 154 -1.63 1.64 2.54
C HIS A 154 -2.63 1.21 3.62
N TYR A 155 -3.44 0.19 3.33
CA TYR A 155 -4.38 -0.38 4.30
C TYR A 155 -3.72 -1.35 5.29
N GLY A 156 -2.41 -1.62 5.20
CA GLY A 156 -1.72 -2.54 6.11
C GLY A 156 -2.00 -4.03 5.90
N LEU A 157 -2.68 -4.41 4.81
CA LEU A 157 -3.16 -5.79 4.60
C LEU A 157 -2.03 -6.82 4.59
N PHE A 158 -0.88 -6.48 4.00
CA PHE A 158 0.25 -7.41 3.93
C PHE A 158 0.89 -7.67 5.29
N ASN A 159 0.95 -6.65 6.14
CA ASN A 159 1.51 -6.79 7.47
C ASN A 159 0.61 -7.68 8.34
N ASP A 160 -0.71 -7.51 8.23
CA ASP A 160 -1.66 -8.25 9.06
C ASP A 160 -1.82 -9.71 8.56
N LEU A 161 -1.98 -9.92 7.25
CA LEU A 161 -2.21 -11.25 6.65
C LEU A 161 -0.94 -12.12 6.53
N PHE A 162 0.22 -11.50 6.28
CA PHE A 162 1.45 -12.21 5.89
C PHE A 162 2.70 -11.79 6.68
N LYS A 163 2.59 -10.80 7.58
CA LYS A 163 3.68 -10.23 8.40
C LYS A 163 4.82 -9.64 7.57
N HIS A 164 5.63 -10.50 6.96
CA HIS A 164 6.79 -10.15 6.14
C HIS A 164 6.58 -10.43 4.65
N GLY A 165 5.52 -11.14 4.27
CA GLY A 165 5.19 -11.44 2.89
C GLY A 165 4.46 -10.30 2.19
N TYR A 166 4.79 -10.04 0.92
CA TYR A 166 3.95 -9.24 0.03
C TYR A 166 3.78 -9.95 -1.31
N PHE A 167 2.75 -9.60 -2.05
CA PHE A 167 2.60 -10.09 -3.42
C PHE A 167 2.06 -9.00 -4.34
N ILE A 168 2.18 -9.25 -5.65
CA ILE A 168 1.66 -8.39 -6.69
C ILE A 168 0.43 -9.08 -7.30
N PRO A 169 -0.80 -8.60 -7.04
CA PRO A 169 -2.00 -9.22 -7.60
C PRO A 169 -2.02 -9.05 -9.12
N ARG A 170 -2.11 -10.16 -9.85
CA ARG A 170 -2.10 -10.17 -11.33
C ARG A 170 -3.46 -10.35 -11.94
N ILE A 171 -4.32 -11.10 -11.28
CA ILE A 171 -5.63 -11.45 -11.79
C ILE A 171 -6.62 -10.42 -11.21
N PRO A 172 -7.29 -9.60 -12.04
CA PRO A 172 -8.35 -8.73 -11.57
C PRO A 172 -9.55 -9.57 -11.15
N LEU A 173 -10.01 -9.33 -9.93
CA LEU A 173 -11.21 -9.93 -9.37
C LEU A 173 -12.37 -8.95 -9.55
N HIS A 174 -13.43 -9.40 -10.20
CA HIS A 174 -14.70 -8.68 -10.30
C HIS A 174 -15.67 -9.31 -9.31
N ILE A 175 -16.07 -8.54 -8.31
CA ILE A 175 -16.93 -9.01 -7.23
C ILE A 175 -18.13 -8.10 -7.17
N ASN A 176 -19.32 -8.66 -7.35
CA ASN A 176 -20.58 -7.93 -7.38
C ASN A 176 -21.57 -8.56 -6.39
N TYR A 177 -22.10 -7.74 -5.48
CA TYR A 177 -23.18 -8.14 -4.59
C TYR A 177 -24.54 -7.88 -5.25
N PRO A 178 -25.48 -8.85 -5.24
CA PRO A 178 -26.86 -8.58 -5.64
C PRO A 178 -27.55 -7.75 -4.55
N TYR A 179 -27.96 -6.52 -4.87
CA TYR A 179 -28.67 -5.65 -3.92
C TYR A 179 -30.19 -5.69 -4.13
N SER A 180 -30.63 -5.79 -5.39
CA SER A 180 -32.03 -5.95 -5.81
C SER A 180 -32.07 -6.52 -7.23
N ASN A 181 -33.24 -6.97 -7.71
CA ASN A 181 -33.41 -7.74 -8.96
C ASN A 181 -32.67 -7.20 -10.21
N ASP A 182 -32.31 -5.92 -10.25
CA ASP A 182 -31.51 -5.31 -11.34
C ASP A 182 -30.32 -4.43 -10.88
N GLN A 183 -30.06 -4.31 -9.57
CA GLN A 183 -28.97 -3.46 -9.05
C GLN A 183 -27.87 -4.30 -8.41
N VAL A 184 -26.66 -4.14 -8.92
CA VAL A 184 -25.44 -4.75 -8.40
C VAL A 184 -24.59 -3.72 -7.67
N THR A 185 -24.02 -4.13 -6.55
CA THR A 185 -23.06 -3.32 -5.80
C THR A 185 -21.66 -3.88 -6.02
N PRO A 186 -20.81 -3.22 -6.83
CA PRO A 186 -19.46 -3.69 -7.10
C PRO A 186 -18.54 -3.45 -5.90
N VAL A 187 -17.62 -4.39 -5.69
CA VAL A 187 -16.54 -4.28 -4.71
C VAL A 187 -15.27 -3.87 -5.45
N TYR A 188 -14.63 -2.83 -4.94
CA TYR A 188 -13.34 -2.31 -5.40
C TYR A 188 -12.34 -2.33 -4.24
N SER A 189 -11.19 -1.70 -4.42
CA SER A 189 -10.10 -1.68 -3.45
C SER A 189 -10.32 -0.60 -2.38
N GLY A 190 -11.16 -0.90 -1.38
CA GLY A 190 -11.40 -0.03 -0.22
C GLY A 190 -12.63 0.87 -0.34
N ASN A 191 -13.57 0.54 -1.23
CA ASN A 191 -14.89 1.17 -1.20
C ASN A 191 -15.67 0.75 0.07
N ARG A 192 -16.58 1.60 0.50
CA ARG A 192 -17.41 1.35 1.69
C ARG A 192 -18.70 0.67 1.26
N LEU A 193 -19.00 -0.45 1.90
CA LEU A 193 -20.22 -1.22 1.69
C LEU A 193 -20.96 -1.37 3.01
N TYR A 194 -22.29 -1.34 2.96
CA TYR A 194 -23.09 -1.61 4.14
C TYR A 194 -23.24 -3.12 4.33
N ALA A 195 -23.27 -3.57 5.59
CA ALA A 195 -23.49 -4.98 5.91
C ALA A 195 -24.78 -5.53 5.29
N LYS A 196 -25.83 -4.69 5.17
CA LYS A 196 -27.08 -5.04 4.50
C LYS A 196 -26.88 -5.42 3.03
N ASP A 197 -25.95 -4.76 2.34
CA ASP A 197 -25.68 -4.97 0.91
C ASP A 197 -24.90 -6.27 0.70
N ALA A 198 -24.16 -6.72 1.72
CA ALA A 198 -23.39 -7.96 1.74
C ALA A 198 -24.14 -9.09 2.48
N SER A 199 -25.48 -9.07 2.49
CA SER A 199 -26.28 -10.12 3.14
C SER A 199 -26.27 -11.43 2.35
N GLU A 200 -26.16 -11.35 1.02
CA GLU A 200 -26.15 -12.50 0.12
C GLU A 200 -24.74 -12.77 -0.41
N LYS A 201 -24.50 -14.02 -0.85
CA LYS A 201 -23.23 -14.42 -1.48
C LYS A 201 -22.95 -13.54 -2.71
N PRO A 202 -21.74 -12.99 -2.87
CA PRO A 202 -21.40 -12.21 -4.05
C PRO A 202 -21.18 -13.10 -5.28
N GLN A 203 -21.39 -12.53 -6.46
CA GLN A 203 -20.91 -13.08 -7.72
C GLN A 203 -19.44 -12.67 -7.89
N VAL A 204 -18.56 -13.65 -8.04
CA VAL A 204 -17.13 -13.43 -8.20
C VAL A 204 -16.70 -13.98 -9.56
N GLU A 205 -16.02 -13.15 -10.34
CA GLU A 205 -15.55 -13.49 -11.66
C GLU A 205 -14.10 -13.05 -11.83
N TRP A 206 -13.29 -13.90 -12.47
CA TRP A 206 -11.94 -13.53 -12.89
C TRP A 206 -11.61 -14.14 -14.24
N LYS A 207 -10.63 -13.52 -14.92
CA LYS A 207 -10.10 -14.07 -16.18
C LYS A 207 -9.12 -15.19 -15.86
N SER A 208 -9.55 -16.42 -16.08
CA SER A 208 -8.69 -17.60 -16.02
C SER A 208 -8.10 -17.91 -17.40
N THR A 209 -6.92 -18.55 -17.43
CA THR A 209 -6.15 -18.79 -18.68
C THR A 209 -6.65 -20.03 -19.45
N ASN A 210 -7.77 -20.64 -19.06
CA ASN A 210 -8.35 -21.85 -19.66
C ASN A 210 -7.32 -22.97 -19.94
N LYS A 211 -6.28 -23.08 -19.11
CA LYS A 211 -5.37 -24.23 -19.16
C LYS A 211 -6.02 -25.36 -18.40
N GLU A 212 -6.07 -26.53 -19.03
CA GLU A 212 -6.52 -27.76 -18.38
C GLU A 212 -5.71 -27.96 -17.08
N ASN A 213 -6.41 -28.19 -15.96
CA ASN A 213 -5.87 -28.38 -14.61
C ASN A 213 -5.45 -27.11 -13.82
N GLU A 214 -5.97 -25.92 -14.12
CA GLU A 214 -5.84 -24.78 -13.20
C GLU A 214 -6.93 -24.78 -12.12
N TYR A 215 -6.50 -24.87 -10.86
CA TYR A 215 -7.35 -24.80 -9.68
C TYR A 215 -7.08 -23.52 -8.90
N TYR A 216 -8.15 -22.97 -8.32
CA TYR A 216 -8.13 -21.76 -7.53
C TYR A 216 -8.73 -22.00 -6.15
N THR A 217 -8.42 -21.13 -5.20
CA THR A 217 -9.06 -21.10 -3.88
C THR A 217 -9.39 -19.66 -3.53
N LEU A 218 -10.65 -19.45 -3.18
CA LEU A 218 -11.20 -18.16 -2.82
C LEU A 218 -11.44 -18.12 -1.31
N ILE A 219 -10.91 -17.09 -0.67
CA ILE A 219 -11.05 -16.86 0.76
C ILE A 219 -11.56 -15.44 0.98
N PHE A 220 -12.56 -15.29 1.84
CA PHE A 220 -13.08 -14.01 2.30
C PHE A 220 -12.87 -13.92 3.81
N THR A 221 -12.02 -13.00 4.25
CA THR A 221 -11.72 -12.78 5.67
C THR A 221 -11.97 -11.34 6.08
N ASN A 222 -12.19 -11.14 7.38
CA ASN A 222 -12.30 -9.83 8.01
C ASN A 222 -11.20 -9.70 9.08
N LEU A 223 -10.32 -8.72 8.87
CA LEU A 223 -9.12 -8.50 9.68
C LEU A 223 -9.44 -7.87 11.03
N ASP A 224 -10.49 -7.07 11.10
CA ASP A 224 -10.83 -6.28 12.30
C ASP A 224 -12.07 -6.85 13.02
N GLY A 225 -12.58 -8.00 12.56
CA GLY A 225 -13.83 -8.59 13.03
C GLY A 225 -13.74 -9.31 14.38
N HIS A 226 -12.53 -9.56 14.88
CA HIS A 226 -12.33 -10.38 16.06
C HIS A 226 -12.55 -9.56 17.35
N LEU A 227 -13.36 -10.09 18.28
CA LEU A 227 -13.80 -9.37 19.48
C LEU A 227 -12.89 -9.54 20.71
N LYS A 228 -12.10 -10.62 20.77
CA LYS A 228 -11.27 -10.99 21.93
C LYS A 228 -9.77 -10.75 21.71
N GLU A 229 -9.24 -11.28 20.61
CA GLU A 229 -7.86 -11.16 20.15
C GLU A 229 -7.73 -10.12 19.04
N ASN A 230 -6.72 -9.25 19.13
CA ASN A 230 -6.48 -8.19 18.15
C ASN A 230 -5.80 -8.71 16.87
N ASP A 231 -5.06 -9.82 16.95
CA ASP A 231 -4.27 -10.36 15.83
C ASP A 231 -5.01 -11.48 15.06
N ALA A 232 -6.25 -11.79 15.46
CA ALA A 232 -7.01 -12.89 14.90
C ALA A 232 -8.02 -12.41 13.85
N GLU A 233 -8.24 -13.25 12.83
CA GLU A 233 -9.11 -12.94 11.70
C GLU A 233 -10.42 -13.71 11.78
N VAL A 234 -11.45 -13.16 11.12
CA VAL A 234 -12.79 -13.75 11.00
C VAL A 234 -12.96 -14.30 9.59
N LEU A 235 -13.11 -15.63 9.45
CA LEU A 235 -13.40 -16.27 8.17
C LEU A 235 -14.89 -16.14 7.84
N HIS A 236 -15.19 -15.53 6.69
CA HIS A 236 -16.55 -15.36 6.21
C HIS A 236 -16.90 -16.31 5.07
N TRP A 237 -15.94 -16.68 4.21
CA TRP A 237 -16.22 -17.60 3.11
C TRP A 237 -14.93 -18.29 2.67
N PHE A 238 -15.00 -19.60 2.42
CA PHE A 238 -13.86 -20.37 1.90
C PHE A 238 -14.35 -21.40 0.90
N VAL A 239 -13.88 -21.28 -0.34
CA VAL A 239 -14.09 -22.28 -1.39
C VAL A 239 -12.74 -22.68 -1.98
N GLY A 240 -12.41 -23.96 -1.81
CA GLY A 240 -11.20 -24.58 -2.34
C GLY A 240 -11.42 -25.26 -3.68
N ASN A 241 -10.33 -25.63 -4.34
CA ASN A 241 -10.33 -26.47 -5.56
C ASN A 241 -11.32 -26.00 -6.65
N ILE A 242 -11.47 -24.69 -6.84
CA ILE A 242 -12.34 -24.13 -7.87
C ILE A 242 -11.70 -24.38 -9.24
N PRO A 243 -12.34 -25.16 -10.14
CA PRO A 243 -11.82 -25.34 -11.47
C PRO A 243 -12.06 -24.07 -12.30
N ASP A 244 -10.99 -23.50 -12.84
CA ASP A 244 -11.03 -22.36 -13.75
C ASP A 244 -11.72 -21.10 -13.13
N ASN A 245 -12.98 -20.81 -13.48
CA ASN A 245 -13.80 -19.73 -12.90
C ASN A 245 -15.18 -20.24 -12.41
N GLN A 246 -15.29 -21.54 -12.12
CA GLN A 246 -16.58 -22.18 -11.78
C GLN A 246 -16.70 -22.43 -10.27
N ILE A 247 -17.03 -21.39 -9.52
CA ILE A 247 -17.10 -21.41 -8.05
C ILE A 247 -18.01 -22.51 -7.53
N ASP A 248 -19.14 -22.77 -8.20
CA ASP A 248 -20.13 -23.75 -7.76
C ASP A 248 -19.64 -25.20 -7.88
N LYS A 249 -18.56 -25.45 -8.65
CA LYS A 249 -17.89 -26.76 -8.72
C LYS A 249 -16.75 -26.91 -7.71
N GLY A 250 -16.41 -25.83 -6.99
CA GLY A 250 -15.39 -25.86 -5.95
C GLY A 250 -15.87 -26.57 -4.68
N GLU A 251 -14.91 -27.00 -3.87
CA GLU A 251 -15.15 -27.59 -2.55
C GLU A 251 -15.39 -26.47 -1.52
N THR A 252 -16.63 -26.32 -1.05
CA THR A 252 -16.96 -25.30 -0.05
C THR A 252 -16.57 -25.79 1.34
N LEU A 253 -15.46 -25.27 1.89
CA LEU A 253 -15.01 -25.59 3.26
C LEU A 253 -15.76 -24.78 4.31
N CYS A 254 -16.03 -23.51 4.01
CA CYS A 254 -16.78 -22.59 4.87
C CYS A 254 -17.86 -21.92 4.04
N THR A 255 -19.12 -22.05 4.45
CA THR A 255 -20.25 -21.41 3.80
C THR A 255 -20.20 -19.89 4.00
N TYR A 256 -20.78 -19.16 3.05
CA TYR A 256 -20.80 -17.69 3.12
C TYR A 256 -21.53 -17.21 4.37
N LEU A 257 -20.82 -16.49 5.22
CA LEU A 257 -21.33 -15.82 6.40
C LEU A 257 -21.31 -14.31 6.14
N PRO A 258 -22.47 -13.63 6.14
CA PRO A 258 -22.53 -12.19 5.95
C PRO A 258 -21.68 -11.44 6.97
N PRO A 259 -21.02 -10.33 6.60
CA PRO A 259 -20.26 -9.52 7.55
C PRO A 259 -21.19 -8.90 8.60
N PHE A 260 -20.84 -9.08 9.88
CA PHE A 260 -21.62 -8.59 11.02
C PHE A 260 -20.78 -7.64 11.92
N PRO A 261 -20.36 -6.47 11.43
CA PRO A 261 -19.60 -5.53 12.24
C PRO A 261 -20.43 -5.07 13.46
N PRO A 262 -19.89 -5.13 14.69
CA PRO A 262 -20.58 -4.64 15.89
C PRO A 262 -20.90 -3.14 15.80
N ASN A 263 -22.01 -2.73 16.41
CA ASN A 263 -22.33 -1.31 16.49
C ASN A 263 -21.27 -0.56 17.32
N GLY A 264 -20.65 0.44 16.72
CA GLY A 264 -19.65 1.29 17.38
C GLY A 264 -18.19 0.82 17.24
N SER A 265 -17.90 -0.29 16.58
CA SER A 265 -16.52 -0.73 16.28
C SER A 265 -15.86 0.03 15.12
N GLY A 266 -16.65 0.79 14.35
CA GLY A 266 -16.17 1.55 13.21
C GLY A 266 -16.22 0.74 11.91
N TRP A 267 -15.28 1.02 11.00
CA TRP A 267 -15.20 0.36 9.70
C TRP A 267 -14.22 -0.80 9.75
N HIS A 268 -14.65 -1.95 9.25
CA HIS A 268 -13.85 -3.18 9.24
C HIS A 268 -13.29 -3.43 7.83
N ARG A 269 -12.05 -3.89 7.77
CA ARG A 269 -11.39 -4.29 6.52
C ARG A 269 -11.72 -5.74 6.20
N CYS A 270 -12.57 -5.93 5.20
CA CYS A 270 -12.89 -7.25 4.65
C CYS A 270 -12.11 -7.46 3.34
N VAL A 271 -11.47 -8.62 3.19
CA VAL A 271 -10.53 -8.91 2.10
C VAL A 271 -10.93 -10.19 1.38
N PHE A 272 -10.96 -10.13 0.05
CA PHE A 272 -11.05 -11.30 -0.81
C PHE A 272 -9.66 -11.67 -1.31
N LEU A 273 -9.27 -12.92 -1.07
CA LEU A 273 -7.99 -13.48 -1.48
C LEU A 273 -8.24 -14.62 -2.47
N LEU A 274 -7.57 -14.55 -3.62
CA LEU A 274 -7.61 -15.59 -4.63
C LEU A 274 -6.23 -16.23 -4.73
N TYR A 275 -6.16 -17.50 -4.38
CA TYR A 275 -4.97 -18.33 -4.56
C TYR A 275 -5.11 -19.11 -5.86
N LYS A 276 -4.00 -19.23 -6.58
CA LYS A 276 -3.86 -20.12 -7.72
C LYS A 276 -2.98 -21.29 -7.30
N HIS A 277 -3.39 -22.52 -7.60
CA HIS A 277 -2.63 -23.71 -7.26
C HIS A 277 -1.52 -23.94 -8.29
N LYS A 278 -0.33 -24.36 -7.83
CA LYS A 278 0.79 -24.72 -8.72
C LYS A 278 0.72 -26.17 -9.20
N ASN A 279 0.33 -27.09 -8.31
CA ASN A 279 0.49 -28.54 -8.51
C ASN A 279 -0.84 -29.30 -8.52
N GLY A 280 -1.89 -28.74 -9.13
CA GLY A 280 -3.22 -29.37 -9.19
C GLY A 280 -4.04 -29.18 -7.90
N PRO A 281 -5.06 -30.03 -7.66
CA PRO A 281 -5.99 -29.87 -6.54
C PRO A 281 -5.31 -30.18 -5.21
N ILE A 282 -5.67 -29.40 -4.18
CA ILE A 282 -5.12 -29.52 -2.82
C ILE A 282 -6.08 -30.32 -1.95
N ASN A 283 -5.56 -31.20 -1.10
CA ASN A 283 -6.38 -31.94 -0.15
C ASN A 283 -6.57 -31.13 1.14
N PHE A 284 -7.81 -30.70 1.40
CA PHE A 284 -8.14 -29.90 2.58
C PHE A 284 -8.50 -30.72 3.83
N SER A 285 -8.43 -32.06 3.79
CA SER A 285 -8.81 -32.95 4.90
C SER A 285 -8.20 -32.57 6.27
N GLY A 286 -6.96 -32.07 6.30
CA GLY A 286 -6.29 -31.62 7.53
C GLY A 286 -6.89 -30.34 8.16
N LEU A 287 -7.51 -29.47 7.36
CA LEU A 287 -8.12 -28.21 7.83
C LEU A 287 -9.44 -28.45 8.55
N TYR A 288 -10.18 -29.50 8.20
CA TYR A 288 -11.43 -29.86 8.87
C TYR A 288 -11.23 -30.20 10.36
N GLY A 289 -10.02 -30.60 10.76
CA GLY A 289 -9.67 -30.87 12.17
C GLY A 289 -9.37 -29.63 13.01
N SER A 290 -8.90 -28.52 12.39
CA SER A 290 -8.63 -27.26 13.09
C SER A 290 -9.80 -26.27 13.03
N LEU A 291 -10.81 -26.55 12.21
CA LEU A 291 -12.06 -25.81 12.12
C LEU A 291 -13.12 -26.56 12.94
N PRO A 292 -13.22 -26.34 14.26
CA PRO A 292 -14.17 -27.07 15.09
C PRO A 292 -15.59 -26.83 14.57
N GLY A 293 -16.32 -27.94 14.43
CA GLY A 293 -17.64 -28.01 13.83
C GLY A 293 -18.51 -26.78 14.05
N ASN A 294 -18.89 -26.15 12.94
CA ASN A 294 -20.03 -25.27 12.80
C ASN A 294 -20.14 -23.98 13.63
N ARG A 295 -19.15 -23.53 14.43
CA ARG A 295 -19.43 -22.37 15.33
C ARG A 295 -18.43 -21.21 15.49
N TYR A 296 -17.15 -21.30 15.11
CA TYR A 296 -16.23 -20.14 15.17
C TYR A 296 -15.13 -20.33 14.11
N ILE A 297 -15.05 -19.64 12.97
CA ILE A 297 -14.90 -18.21 12.57
C ILE A 297 -13.52 -17.62 12.88
N TYR A 298 -12.91 -17.96 14.01
CA TYR A 298 -11.67 -17.33 14.44
C TYR A 298 -10.46 -18.18 14.08
N ILE A 299 -9.59 -17.60 13.27
CA ILE A 299 -8.35 -18.24 12.84
C ILE A 299 -7.23 -17.74 13.76
N GLU A 300 -6.65 -18.64 14.57
CA GLU A 300 -5.51 -18.31 15.46
C GLU A 300 -4.16 -18.17 14.71
N LYS A 301 -4.09 -18.65 13.46
CA LYS A 301 -2.92 -18.53 12.57
C LYS A 301 -3.38 -18.21 11.16
N SER A 302 -2.99 -17.05 10.62
CA SER A 302 -3.35 -16.62 9.25
C SER A 302 -3.34 -17.81 8.29
N ILE A 303 -4.49 -18.15 7.69
CA ILE A 303 -4.69 -19.34 6.83
C ILE A 303 -3.61 -19.45 5.75
N THR A 304 -3.04 -18.31 5.37
CA THR A 304 -1.91 -18.14 4.47
C THR A 304 -0.63 -18.86 4.85
N VAL A 305 -0.38 -19.10 6.13
CA VAL A 305 0.78 -19.89 6.58
C VAL A 305 0.61 -21.37 6.21
N LEU A 306 -0.62 -21.89 6.20
CA LEU A 306 -0.90 -23.29 5.84
C LEU A 306 -0.71 -23.56 4.33
N PHE A 307 -0.77 -22.54 3.48
CA PHE A 307 -0.55 -22.65 2.04
C PHE A 307 0.89 -22.39 1.59
N LEU A 308 1.76 -21.89 2.48
CA LEU A 308 3.17 -21.61 2.17
C LEU A 308 4.11 -22.75 2.63
N GLU A 309 3.63 -23.67 3.45
CA GLU A 309 4.40 -24.80 3.99
C GLU A 309 4.33 -26.07 3.12
N ASP A 310 3.48 -26.12 2.09
CA ASP A 310 3.37 -27.20 1.08
C ASP A 310 3.90 -26.76 -0.32
#